data_AF-A0A5B0MIX4-F1
#
_entry.id   AF-A0A5B0MIX4-F1
#
_cell.length_a   1.000
_cell.length_b   1.000
_cell.length_c   1.000
_cell.angle_alpha   90.00
_cell.angle_beta   90.00
_cell.angle_gamma   90.00
#
_symmetry.space_group_name_H-M   'P 1'
#
loop_
_entity.id
_entity.type
_entity.pdbx_description
1 polymer ?
#
loop_
_entity_poly.entity_id
_entity_poly.type
_entity_poly.pdbx_seq_one_letter_code
_entity_poly.pdbx_strand_id
1 'polypeptide(L)'
;MKHLHELGKDKQSGVIVKLLKMCFLAVNMFPDVEATLQPHLSRLIMDSLRFASFSNEPGQYYSVLRALFRAIGGGRFEILYKEMLPLIQVLLEELNVLLNATTDSKERELFAELCLTVPVRLSVLLPYLTYLMRPLVIALQAVPDLVSQGLRTLGVMRRQPDPGILYPVDGTGRP
;
A
#
# COMPACT_ATOMS: atom_id res chain seq x y z
N MET A 1 19.26 -3.34 -4.75
CA MET A 1 18.48 -4.58 -4.51
C MET A 1 19.23 -5.66 -3.74
N LYS A 2 20.54 -5.91 -3.98
CA LYS A 2 21.28 -7.03 -3.33
C LYS A 2 21.28 -7.00 -1.78
N HIS A 3 21.29 -5.81 -1.18
CA HIS A 3 21.33 -5.62 0.28
C HIS A 3 19.95 -5.48 0.94
N LEU A 4 18.85 -5.71 0.21
CA LEU A 4 17.50 -5.52 0.79
C LEU A 4 17.25 -6.45 1.99
N HIS A 5 17.81 -7.66 1.98
CA HIS A 5 17.69 -8.63 3.06
C HIS A 5 18.41 -8.22 4.36
N GLU A 6 19.23 -7.16 4.33
CA GLU A 6 20.00 -6.67 5.47
C GLU A 6 19.22 -5.67 6.32
N LEU A 7 18.13 -5.07 5.80
CA LEU A 7 17.31 -4.04 6.49
C LEU A 7 16.74 -4.48 7.84
N GLY A 8 16.75 -5.78 8.13
CA GLY A 8 16.16 -6.36 9.33
C GLY A 8 17.17 -7.00 10.28
N LYS A 9 18.46 -6.89 9.98
CA LYS A 9 19.51 -7.74 10.59
C LYS A 9 20.66 -6.97 11.22
N ASP A 10 20.94 -5.73 10.79
CA ASP A 10 22.16 -5.03 11.21
C ASP A 10 21.93 -3.54 11.59
N LYS A 11 22.86 -2.95 12.33
CA LYS A 11 22.87 -1.51 12.68
C LYS A 11 22.94 -0.60 11.46
N GLN A 12 23.43 -1.09 10.31
CA GLN A 12 23.48 -0.36 9.04
C GLN A 12 22.12 -0.25 8.33
N SER A 13 21.09 -0.95 8.80
CA SER A 13 19.75 -0.96 8.17
C SER A 13 19.17 0.45 8.02
N GLY A 14 19.41 1.34 9.00
CA GLY A 14 18.96 2.73 8.93
C GLY A 14 19.56 3.54 7.77
N VAL A 15 20.78 3.23 7.33
CA VAL A 15 21.42 3.90 6.17
C VAL A 15 20.75 3.46 4.88
N ILE A 16 20.50 2.15 4.72
CA ILE A 16 19.86 1.60 3.52
C ILE A 16 18.43 2.13 3.38
N VAL A 17 17.66 2.15 4.48
CA VAL A 17 16.30 2.72 4.51
C VAL A 17 16.32 4.20 4.09
N LYS A 18 17.26 5.00 4.61
CA LYS A 18 17.40 6.41 4.23
C LYS A 18 17.73 6.56 2.74
N LEU A 19 18.66 5.74 2.23
CA LEU A 19 19.05 5.79 0.82
C LEU A 19 17.89 5.44 -0.11
N LEU A 20 17.12 4.40 0.20
CA LEU A 20 15.90 4.05 -0.54
C LEU A 20 14.88 5.17 -0.53
N LYS A 21 14.63 5.79 0.63
CA LYS A 21 13.71 6.93 0.74
C LYS A 21 14.15 8.12 -0.09
N MET A 22 15.45 8.41 -0.13
CA MET A 22 16.00 9.46 -1.01
C MET A 22 15.81 9.12 -2.50
N CYS A 23 16.01 7.85 -2.89
CA CYS A 23 15.72 7.41 -4.26
C CYS A 23 14.24 7.62 -4.62
N PHE A 24 13.31 7.29 -3.73
CA PHE A 24 11.87 7.49 -4.01
C PHE A 24 11.48 8.96 -4.11
N LEU A 25 12.13 9.84 -3.33
CA LEU A 25 11.96 11.29 -3.49
C LEU A 25 12.50 11.77 -4.85
N ALA A 26 13.62 11.23 -5.32
CA ALA A 26 14.19 11.56 -6.63
C ALA A 26 13.26 11.15 -7.80
N VAL A 27 12.55 10.02 -7.69
CA VAL A 27 11.49 9.62 -8.64
C VAL A 27 10.44 10.73 -8.78
N ASN A 28 10.19 11.49 -7.71
CA ASN A 28 9.26 12.60 -7.76
C ASN A 28 9.81 13.86 -8.43
N MET A 29 11.12 14.00 -8.57
CA MET A 29 11.78 15.19 -9.12
C MET A 29 12.13 15.05 -10.61
N PHE A 30 12.34 13.82 -11.10
CA PHE A 30 12.84 13.57 -12.44
C PHE A 30 11.92 12.62 -13.22
N PRO A 31 11.36 13.03 -14.38
CA PRO A 31 10.42 12.22 -15.15
C PRO A 31 11.04 10.94 -15.72
N ASP A 32 12.32 10.92 -16.04
CA ASP A 32 13.02 9.76 -16.66
C ASP A 32 13.28 8.60 -15.68
N VAL A 33 13.04 8.81 -14.39
CA VAL A 33 13.37 7.83 -13.34
C VAL A 33 12.34 6.69 -13.26
N GLU A 34 11.13 6.90 -13.79
CA GLU A 34 10.09 5.87 -13.82
C GLU A 34 10.58 4.58 -14.52
N ALA A 35 11.17 4.71 -15.71
CA ALA A 35 11.71 3.56 -16.46
C ALA A 35 12.87 2.87 -15.72
N THR A 36 13.63 3.63 -14.92
CA THR A 36 14.74 3.08 -14.12
C THR A 36 14.23 2.29 -12.91
N LEU A 37 13.12 2.73 -12.28
CA LEU A 37 12.54 2.05 -11.12
C LEU A 37 11.71 0.81 -11.51
N GLN A 38 11.04 0.85 -12.67
CA GLN A 38 10.17 -0.23 -13.16
C GLN A 38 10.72 -1.64 -12.94
N PRO A 39 11.91 -2.03 -13.45
CA PRO A 39 12.40 -3.41 -13.35
C PRO A 39 12.69 -3.87 -11.92
N HIS A 40 12.69 -2.95 -10.95
CA HIS A 40 12.98 -3.23 -9.55
C HIS A 40 11.73 -3.19 -8.67
N LEU A 41 10.61 -2.64 -9.16
CA LEU A 41 9.43 -2.34 -8.35
C LEU A 41 8.81 -3.60 -7.76
N SER A 42 8.42 -4.56 -8.60
CA SER A 42 7.78 -5.81 -8.18
C SER A 42 8.65 -6.56 -7.18
N ARG A 43 9.94 -6.72 -7.50
CA ARG A 43 10.91 -7.37 -6.61
C ARG A 43 11.06 -6.65 -5.28
N LEU A 44 11.16 -5.32 -5.28
CA LEU A 44 11.28 -4.52 -4.06
C LEU A 44 10.11 -4.76 -3.12
N ILE A 45 8.90 -4.81 -3.67
CA ILE A 45 7.69 -5.00 -2.88
C ILE A 45 7.62 -6.41 -2.30
N MET A 46 7.74 -7.41 -3.18
CA MET A 46 7.62 -8.82 -2.79
C MET A 46 8.74 -9.25 -1.85
N ASP A 47 9.99 -8.87 -2.14
CA ASP A 47 11.12 -9.16 -1.26
C ASP A 47 10.98 -8.43 0.08
N SER A 48 10.42 -7.21 0.13
CA SER A 48 10.20 -6.49 1.40
C SER A 48 9.18 -7.21 2.28
N LEU A 49 8.05 -7.64 1.72
CA LEU A 49 7.05 -8.43 2.46
C LEU A 49 7.65 -9.76 2.94
N ARG A 50 8.34 -10.47 2.05
CA ARG A 50 9.00 -11.74 2.37
C ARG A 50 10.06 -11.59 3.46
N PHE A 51 10.92 -10.58 3.38
CA PHE A 51 11.98 -10.42 4.38
C PHE A 51 11.45 -9.90 5.71
N ALA A 52 10.35 -9.13 5.71
CA ALA A 52 9.69 -8.73 6.95
C ALA A 52 9.25 -9.94 7.79
N SER A 53 8.73 -11.01 7.17
CA SER A 53 8.26 -12.20 7.91
C SER A 53 9.37 -13.00 8.61
N PHE A 54 10.64 -12.77 8.27
CA PHE A 54 11.80 -13.46 8.88
C PHE A 54 12.76 -12.49 9.59
N SER A 55 12.34 -11.24 9.79
CA SER A 55 13.17 -10.17 10.34
C SER A 55 12.92 -9.97 11.84
N ASN A 56 13.98 -9.61 12.58
CA ASN A 56 13.84 -9.14 13.96
C ASN A 56 13.27 -7.71 14.02
N GLU A 57 13.43 -6.94 12.94
CA GLU A 57 12.93 -5.57 12.80
C GLU A 57 12.05 -5.44 11.53
N PRO A 58 10.86 -6.07 11.51
CA PRO A 58 9.98 -6.07 10.32
C PRO A 58 9.51 -4.66 9.92
N GLY A 59 9.38 -3.76 10.91
CA GLY A 59 8.96 -2.37 10.70
C GLY A 59 9.82 -1.58 9.70
N GLN A 60 11.10 -1.93 9.54
CA GLN A 60 11.98 -1.24 8.58
C GLN A 60 11.55 -1.48 7.13
N TYR A 61 11.12 -2.70 6.80
CA TYR A 61 10.60 -3.06 5.47
C TYR A 61 9.28 -2.34 5.17
N TYR A 62 8.35 -2.35 6.13
CA TYR A 62 7.08 -1.64 5.99
C TYR A 62 7.27 -0.12 5.87
N SER A 63 8.29 0.45 6.53
CA SER A 63 8.67 1.86 6.38
C SER A 63 9.13 2.20 4.96
N VAL A 64 9.85 1.29 4.30
CA VAL A 64 10.26 1.42 2.90
C VAL A 64 9.07 1.31 1.97
N LEU A 65 8.20 0.31 2.15
CA LEU A 65 6.97 0.15 1.37
C LEU A 65 6.08 1.39 1.45
N ARG A 66 5.89 1.93 2.66
CA ARG A 66 5.12 3.15 2.87
C ARG A 66 5.70 4.33 2.11
N ALA A 67 7.01 4.52 2.17
CA ALA A 67 7.67 5.61 1.45
C ALA A 67 7.55 5.44 -0.07
N LEU A 68 7.69 4.20 -0.56
CA LEU A 68 7.52 3.86 -1.98
C LEU A 68 6.10 4.18 -2.46
N PHE A 69 5.08 3.66 -1.78
CA PHE A 69 3.67 3.85 -2.15
C PHE A 69 3.28 5.33 -2.15
N ARG A 70 3.68 6.09 -1.12
CA ARG A 70 3.49 7.55 -1.09
C ARG A 70 4.19 8.25 -2.23
N ALA A 71 5.38 7.81 -2.62
CA ALA A 71 6.13 8.43 -3.69
C ALA A 71 5.47 8.24 -5.07
N ILE A 72 4.87 7.08 -5.33
CA ILE A 72 4.33 6.74 -6.66
C ILE A 72 2.79 6.82 -6.74
N GLY A 73 2.09 7.03 -5.63
CA GLY A 73 0.63 7.12 -5.54
C GLY A 73 0.01 8.40 -6.10
N GLY A 74 0.80 9.34 -6.63
CA GLY A 74 0.33 10.60 -7.19
C GLY A 74 -0.39 10.50 -8.55
N GLY A 75 -0.54 9.30 -9.13
CA GLY A 75 -1.32 9.06 -10.35
C GLY A 75 -0.67 9.51 -11.66
N ARG A 76 0.61 9.89 -11.63
CA ARG A 76 1.37 10.40 -12.78
C ARG A 76 2.29 9.37 -13.46
N PHE A 77 2.43 8.20 -12.87
CA PHE A 77 3.39 7.16 -13.27
C PHE A 77 2.66 5.98 -13.92
N GLU A 78 2.56 5.97 -15.25
CA GLU A 78 1.79 4.96 -16.00
C GLU A 78 2.52 3.62 -16.13
N ILE A 79 3.86 3.63 -16.22
CA ILE A 79 4.68 2.41 -16.33
C ILE A 79 4.68 1.68 -14.99
N LEU A 80 4.90 2.40 -13.88
CA LEU A 80 4.87 1.80 -12.54
C LEU A 80 3.47 1.30 -12.18
N TYR A 81 2.43 2.00 -12.62
CA TYR A 81 1.05 1.56 -12.44
C TYR A 81 0.81 0.19 -13.11
N LYS A 82 1.24 0.00 -14.36
CA LYS A 82 1.10 -1.28 -15.06
C LYS A 82 1.86 -2.42 -14.37
N GLU A 83 3.04 -2.12 -13.84
CA GLU A 83 3.85 -3.08 -13.08
C GLU A 83 3.19 -3.48 -11.75
N MET A 84 2.40 -2.58 -11.14
CA MET A 84 1.68 -2.85 -9.89
C MET A 84 0.43 -3.71 -10.07
N LEU A 85 -0.27 -3.60 -11.21
CA LEU A 85 -1.53 -4.30 -11.46
C LEU A 85 -1.53 -5.80 -11.09
N PRO A 86 -0.55 -6.62 -11.51
CA PRO A 86 -0.53 -8.04 -11.18
C PRO A 86 -0.24 -8.33 -9.70
N LEU A 87 0.25 -7.35 -8.94
CA LEU A 87 0.63 -7.53 -7.53
C LEU A 87 -0.50 -7.18 -6.56
N ILE A 88 -1.55 -6.48 -7.02
CA ILE A 88 -2.59 -5.89 -6.17
C ILE A 88 -3.21 -6.93 -5.25
N GLN A 89 -3.65 -8.06 -5.81
CA GLN A 89 -4.35 -9.09 -5.05
C GLN A 89 -3.47 -9.63 -3.92
N VAL A 90 -2.26 -10.07 -4.25
CA VAL A 90 -1.31 -10.63 -3.28
C VAL A 90 -0.94 -9.58 -2.22
N LEU A 91 -0.70 -8.33 -2.64
CA LEU A 91 -0.40 -7.24 -1.70
C LEU A 91 -1.51 -7.02 -0.68
N LEU A 92 -2.75 -6.90 -1.15
CA LEU A 92 -3.89 -6.63 -0.29
C LEU A 92 -4.22 -7.82 0.61
N GLU A 93 -4.06 -9.05 0.11
CA GLU A 93 -4.22 -10.27 0.91
C GLU A 93 -3.18 -10.33 2.04
N GLU A 94 -1.88 -10.19 1.72
CA GLU A 94 -0.80 -10.23 2.71
C GLU A 94 -0.93 -9.13 3.76
N LEU A 95 -1.22 -7.89 3.34
CA LEU A 95 -1.42 -6.77 4.26
C LEU A 95 -2.64 -6.97 5.17
N ASN A 96 -3.72 -7.59 4.67
CA ASN A 96 -4.88 -7.93 5.50
C ASN A 96 -4.56 -9.02 6.51
N VAL A 97 -3.80 -10.05 6.13
CA VAL A 97 -3.32 -11.09 7.06
C VAL A 97 -2.53 -10.43 8.20
N LEU A 98 -1.57 -9.56 7.87
CA LEU A 98 -0.78 -8.83 8.87
C LEU A 98 -1.65 -7.95 9.78
N LEU A 99 -2.59 -7.19 9.20
CA LEU A 99 -3.52 -6.34 9.93
C LEU A 99 -4.46 -7.14 10.85
N ASN A 100 -4.82 -8.36 10.49
CA ASN A 100 -5.64 -9.26 11.31
C ASN A 100 -4.83 -9.94 12.41
N ALA A 101 -3.53 -10.17 12.20
CA ALA A 101 -2.65 -10.86 13.13
C ALA A 101 -2.14 -9.96 14.27
N THR A 102 -1.95 -8.66 14.03
CA THR A 102 -1.42 -7.74 15.05
C THR A 102 -2.51 -7.16 15.97
N THR A 103 -2.20 -7.05 17.26
CA THR A 103 -3.01 -6.34 18.26
C THR A 103 -2.43 -4.98 18.62
N ASP A 104 -1.21 -4.66 18.18
CA ASP A 104 -0.57 -3.37 18.42
C ASP A 104 -1.23 -2.25 17.60
N SER A 105 -1.63 -1.16 18.27
CA SER A 105 -2.36 -0.07 17.61
C SER A 105 -1.54 0.60 16.50
N LYS A 106 -0.23 0.78 16.71
CA LYS A 106 0.62 1.49 15.74
C LYS A 106 0.87 0.64 14.50
N GLU A 107 1.06 -0.66 14.68
CA GLU A 107 1.16 -1.60 13.55
C GLU A 107 -0.15 -1.70 12.78
N ARG A 108 -1.30 -1.73 13.47
CA ARG A 108 -2.61 -1.70 12.81
C ARG A 108 -2.81 -0.46 11.95
N GLU A 109 -2.45 0.70 12.46
CA GLU A 109 -2.49 1.96 11.70
C GLU A 109 -1.54 1.90 10.49
N LEU A 110 -0.33 1.38 10.66
CA LEU A 110 0.65 1.23 9.58
C LEU A 110 0.14 0.32 8.46
N PHE A 111 -0.40 -0.85 8.79
CA PHE A 111 -0.92 -1.78 7.78
C PHE A 111 -2.18 -1.25 7.11
N ALA A 112 -3.06 -0.57 7.87
CA ALA A 112 -4.21 0.11 7.30
C ALA A 112 -3.78 1.22 6.31
N GLU A 113 -2.77 2.00 6.67
CA GLU A 113 -2.18 3.01 5.79
C GLU A 113 -1.62 2.37 4.51
N LEU A 114 -0.87 1.27 4.62
CA LEU A 114 -0.33 0.57 3.46
C LEU A 114 -1.42 0.06 2.51
N CYS A 115 -2.50 -0.52 3.04
CA CYS A 115 -3.66 -0.94 2.22
C CYS A 115 -4.32 0.24 1.48
N LEU A 116 -4.46 1.38 2.16
CA LEU A 116 -5.15 2.56 1.60
C LEU A 116 -4.25 3.42 0.70
N THR A 117 -2.93 3.20 0.70
CA THR A 117 -1.96 3.93 -0.13
C THR A 117 -1.46 3.12 -1.32
N VAL A 118 -1.94 1.89 -1.54
CA VAL A 118 -1.56 1.09 -2.71
C VAL A 118 -1.79 1.91 -3.99
N PRO A 119 -0.75 2.16 -4.80
CA PRO A 119 -0.78 3.18 -5.86
C PRO A 119 -1.51 2.65 -7.11
N VAL A 120 -2.83 2.64 -7.03
CA VAL A 120 -3.73 2.11 -8.07
C VAL A 120 -4.94 3.03 -8.21
N ARG A 121 -5.47 3.15 -9.43
CA ARG A 121 -6.72 3.86 -9.69
C ARG A 121 -7.88 3.18 -8.97
N LEU A 122 -8.78 3.96 -8.38
CA LEU A 122 -9.92 3.40 -7.63
C LEU A 122 -10.79 2.47 -8.49
N SER A 123 -10.98 2.78 -9.78
CA SER A 123 -11.76 1.93 -10.69
C SER A 123 -11.25 0.49 -10.77
N VAL A 124 -9.95 0.28 -10.61
CA VAL A 124 -9.32 -1.05 -10.58
C VAL A 124 -9.36 -1.66 -9.18
N LEU A 125 -9.46 -0.86 -8.12
CA LEU A 125 -9.61 -1.33 -6.76
C LEU A 125 -11.03 -1.80 -6.42
N LEU A 126 -12.03 -1.53 -7.28
CA LEU A 126 -13.44 -1.91 -7.03
C LEU A 126 -13.63 -3.40 -6.66
N PRO A 127 -13.04 -4.37 -7.39
CA PRO A 127 -13.17 -5.79 -7.03
C PRO A 127 -12.51 -6.15 -5.70
N TYR A 128 -11.59 -5.31 -5.22
CA TYR A 128 -10.80 -5.51 -4.00
C TYR A 128 -11.30 -4.69 -2.82
N LEU A 129 -12.45 -4.02 -2.94
CA LEU A 129 -12.98 -3.14 -1.88
C LEU A 129 -13.20 -3.85 -0.55
N THR A 130 -13.56 -5.14 -0.58
CA THR A 130 -13.71 -5.97 0.62
C THR A 130 -12.44 -6.01 1.46
N TYR A 131 -11.26 -6.03 0.83
CA TYR A 131 -9.95 -5.95 1.50
C TYR A 131 -9.66 -4.57 2.10
N LEU A 132 -10.37 -3.52 1.67
CA LEU A 132 -10.15 -2.14 2.11
C LEU A 132 -11.12 -1.69 3.20
N MET A 133 -12.25 -2.37 3.39
CA MET A 133 -13.27 -1.98 4.37
C MET A 133 -12.73 -1.96 5.81
N ARG A 134 -12.01 -3.00 6.24
CA ARG A 134 -11.41 -3.06 7.59
C ARG A 134 -10.29 -2.03 7.77
N PRO A 135 -9.30 -1.90 6.86
CA PRO A 135 -8.34 -0.79 6.86
C PRO A 135 -8.99 0.60 6.96
N LEU A 136 -10.09 0.81 6.23
CA LEU A 136 -10.80 2.09 6.19
C LEU A 136 -11.42 2.44 7.54
N VAL A 137 -12.08 1.49 8.21
CA VAL A 137 -12.63 1.72 9.56
C VAL A 137 -11.53 2.09 10.55
N ILE A 138 -10.39 1.39 10.49
CA ILE A 138 -9.22 1.68 11.33
C ILE A 138 -8.69 3.09 11.04
N ALA A 139 -8.57 3.47 9.76
CA ALA A 139 -8.12 4.79 9.37
C ALA A 139 -9.03 5.92 9.85
N LEU A 140 -10.34 5.71 9.85
CA LEU A 140 -11.33 6.68 10.32
C LEU A 140 -11.37 6.80 11.86
N GLN A 141 -10.86 5.81 12.58
CA GLN A 141 -10.73 5.83 14.04
C GLN A 141 -9.35 6.31 14.52
N ALA A 142 -8.42 6.54 13.59
CA ALA A 142 -7.04 6.91 13.86
C ALA A 142 -6.81 8.43 13.85
N VAL A 143 -5.55 8.85 13.92
CA VAL A 143 -5.09 10.26 13.92
C VAL A 143 -5.55 11.05 12.66
N PRO A 144 -5.71 12.40 12.74
CA PRO A 144 -6.42 13.22 11.75
C PRO A 144 -5.96 13.11 10.27
N ASP A 145 -4.67 12.85 10.04
CA ASP A 145 -4.13 12.69 8.69
C ASP A 145 -4.67 11.42 8.00
N LEU A 146 -4.82 10.33 8.77
CA LEU A 146 -5.35 9.05 8.27
C LEU A 146 -6.87 9.13 8.06
N VAL A 147 -7.58 9.90 8.89
CA VAL A 147 -9.00 10.22 8.72
C VAL A 147 -9.22 10.98 7.41
N SER A 148 -8.38 11.97 7.12
CA SER A 148 -8.45 12.73 5.86
C SER A 148 -8.24 11.84 4.63
N GLN A 149 -7.33 10.87 4.73
CA GLN A 149 -7.09 9.88 3.68
C GLN A 149 -8.27 8.90 3.52
N GLY A 150 -8.86 8.43 4.63
CA GLY A 150 -10.06 7.60 4.63
C GLY A 150 -11.28 8.31 4.02
N LEU A 151 -11.49 9.58 4.36
CA LEU A 151 -12.58 10.40 3.81
C LEU A 151 -12.43 10.67 2.31
N ARG A 152 -11.20 10.88 1.81
CA ARG A 152 -10.94 10.96 0.35
C ARG A 152 -11.32 9.66 -0.34
N THR A 153 -10.94 8.52 0.23
CA THR A 153 -11.24 7.20 -0.33
C THR A 153 -12.76 6.95 -0.37
N LEU A 154 -13.47 7.21 0.74
CA LEU A 154 -14.95 7.14 0.80
C LEU A 154 -15.63 8.09 -0.19
N GLY A 155 -15.15 9.33 -0.28
CA GLY A 155 -15.71 10.33 -1.17
C GLY A 155 -15.61 9.93 -2.64
N VAL A 156 -14.54 9.23 -3.03
CA VAL A 156 -14.36 8.75 -4.41
C VAL A 156 -15.17 7.48 -4.65
N MET A 157 -15.27 6.57 -3.66
CA MET A 157 -16.17 5.39 -3.74
C MET A 157 -17.62 5.80 -3.97
N ARG A 158 -18.10 6.84 -3.28
CA ARG A 158 -19.47 7.36 -3.43
C ARG A 158 -19.74 8.02 -4.80
N ARG A 159 -18.69 8.41 -5.54
CA ARG A 159 -18.81 9.08 -6.85
C ARG A 159 -18.74 8.12 -8.04
N GLN A 160 -18.47 6.83 -7.82
CA GLN A 160 -18.55 5.82 -8.88
C GLN A 160 -20.02 5.47 -9.14
N PRO A 161 -20.49 5.48 -10.39
CA PRO A 161 -21.92 5.35 -10.74
C PRO A 161 -22.43 3.90 -10.71
N ASP A 162 -21.81 2.99 -9.96
CA ASP A 162 -22.22 1.57 -9.94
C ASP A 162 -22.94 1.22 -8.61
N PRO A 163 -24.28 1.25 -8.58
CA PRO A 163 -25.06 0.95 -7.38
C PRO A 163 -25.01 -0.53 -6.94
N GLY A 164 -24.44 -1.43 -7.76
CA GLY A 164 -24.40 -2.87 -7.47
C GLY A 164 -23.29 -3.36 -6.55
N ILE A 165 -22.27 -2.54 -6.25
CA ILE A 165 -21.11 -2.95 -5.43
C ILE A 165 -21.28 -2.60 -3.94
N LEU A 166 -22.07 -1.58 -3.63
CA LEU A 166 -22.25 -1.07 -2.26
C LEU A 166 -23.41 -1.73 -1.50
N TYR A 167 -24.32 -2.40 -2.21
CA TYR A 167 -25.41 -3.18 -1.63
C TYR A 167 -25.31 -4.60 -2.18
N PRO A 168 -24.88 -5.61 -1.42
CA PRO A 168 -25.14 -6.98 -1.81
C PRO A 168 -26.66 -7.09 -1.97
N VAL A 169 -27.09 -7.45 -3.18
CA VAL A 169 -28.49 -7.72 -3.47
C VAL A 169 -28.84 -8.95 -2.65
N ASP A 170 -29.43 -8.77 -1.47
CA ASP A 170 -30.16 -9.86 -0.83
C ASP A 170 -31.18 -10.33 -1.86
N GLY A 171 -31.18 -11.64 -2.14
CA GLY A 171 -31.88 -12.30 -3.24
C GLY A 171 -33.41 -12.26 -3.17
N THR A 172 -33.99 -11.17 -2.66
CA THR A 172 -35.41 -10.91 -2.61
C THR A 172 -35.69 -9.61 -3.35
N GLY A 173 -35.63 -9.67 -4.68
CA GLY A 173 -36.09 -8.57 -5.53
C GLY A 173 -37.55 -8.24 -5.23
N ARG A 174 -37.78 -7.14 -4.51
CA ARG A 174 -39.06 -6.41 -4.47
C ARG A 174 -38.77 -4.92 -4.31
N PRO A 175 -39.61 -4.07 -4.93
CA PRO A 175 -39.27 -2.69 -5.31
C PRO A 175 -39.04 -1.77 -4.11
#